data_AF-A0A919Q6N0-F1
#
_entry.id   AF-A0A919Q6N0-F1
#
_cell.length_a   1.000
_cell.length_b   1.000
_cell.length_c   1.000
_cell.angle_alpha   90.00
_cell.angle_beta   90.00
_cell.angle_gamma   90.00
#
_symmetry.space_group_name_H-M   'P 1'
#
loop_
_entity.id
_entity.type
_entity.pdbx_description
1 polymer ?
#
loop_
_entity_poly.entity_id
_entity_poly.type
_entity_poly.pdbx_seq_one_letter_code
_entity_poly.pdbx_strand_id
1 'polypeptide(L)'
;MKELVHLATRLKNPFTDIAVGSATIVWRTTRNESAGQVTDIWTAPITGGEATLRASTPSGGPVDDPELLTSSSALVSTDSFEGLSVAGDNIYWSTTNAGLWRLPLTGDTPPAPVPETAGYHLLSYPWIGKPDLFGRPKREAPAPVFGKLLNVETGETRTAAVPPDTQSWTCGLTRCMGPLPGDKDGITQSRDGSAQRSLPSMDTASATIAQDRFSVLRMHGKDRKALAVVLVDLQTGETGLVGHRDTPTGLARHTLTHHSDLYSYSLNNKLIVIDLRAIH
;
A
#
# COMPACT_ATOMS: atom_id res chain seq x y z
N MET A 1 -15.92 8.87 16.68
CA MET A 1 -16.22 9.25 15.28
C MET A 1 -16.00 10.75 15.16
N LYS A 2 -14.80 11.20 14.77
CA LYS A 2 -14.54 12.60 14.39
C LYS A 2 -14.64 12.66 12.87
N GLU A 3 -15.50 13.52 12.34
CA GLU A 3 -15.70 13.67 10.89
C GLU A 3 -14.42 14.16 10.21
N LEU A 4 -13.76 13.27 9.46
CA LEU A 4 -12.75 13.64 8.44
C LEU A 4 -13.40 14.24 7.17
N VAL A 5 -14.73 14.37 7.16
CA VAL A 5 -15.55 14.74 5.99
C VAL A 5 -15.29 16.18 5.52
N HIS A 6 -14.77 17.06 6.37
CA HIS A 6 -14.58 18.49 6.01
C HIS A 6 -13.30 18.82 5.24
N LEU A 7 -12.35 17.89 5.10
CA LEU A 7 -11.12 18.12 4.32
C LEU A 7 -11.31 17.95 2.80
N ALA A 8 -12.25 17.09 2.39
CA ALA A 8 -12.44 16.74 0.98
C ALA A 8 -13.08 17.84 0.12
N THR A 9 -13.84 18.77 0.71
CA THR A 9 -14.64 19.75 -0.05
C THR A 9 -13.88 20.97 -0.55
N ARG A 10 -12.61 21.18 -0.14
CA ARG A 10 -11.79 22.32 -0.59
C ARG A 10 -10.61 21.96 -1.50
N LEU A 11 -10.27 20.69 -1.63
CA LEU A 11 -9.14 20.25 -2.45
C LEU A 11 -9.66 19.82 -3.83
N LYS A 12 -9.25 20.54 -4.88
CA LYS A 12 -9.54 20.17 -6.28
C LYS A 12 -8.78 18.92 -6.74
N ASN A 13 -7.81 18.45 -5.97
CA ASN A 13 -6.99 17.29 -6.27
C ASN A 13 -7.32 16.13 -5.33
N PRO A 14 -7.29 14.88 -5.80
CA PRO A 14 -7.56 13.72 -4.96
C PRO A 14 -6.52 13.67 -3.83
N PHE A 15 -7.04 13.63 -2.61
CA PHE A 15 -6.30 13.34 -1.39
C PHE A 15 -6.01 11.85 -1.33
N THR A 16 -4.74 11.45 -1.20
CA THR A 16 -4.30 10.05 -1.22
C THR A 16 -3.22 9.81 -0.16
N ASP A 17 -3.04 8.54 0.22
CA ASP A 17 -2.07 8.05 1.21
C ASP A 17 -2.09 8.84 2.52
N ILE A 18 -2.79 8.33 3.54
CA ILE A 18 -2.86 8.95 4.86
C ILE A 18 -2.01 8.18 5.84
N ALA A 19 -1.30 8.90 6.70
CA ALA A 19 -0.70 8.35 7.90
C ALA A 19 -1.07 9.19 9.12
N VAL A 20 -1.10 8.56 10.28
CA VAL A 20 -1.31 9.22 11.56
C VAL A 20 -0.21 8.79 12.53
N GLY A 21 0.41 9.76 13.18
CA GLY A 21 1.43 9.53 14.19
C GLY A 21 1.82 10.84 14.88
N SER A 22 2.37 10.78 16.09
CA SER A 22 2.82 11.97 16.83
C SER A 22 1.78 13.10 16.89
N ALA A 23 0.52 12.73 17.19
CA ALA A 23 -0.64 13.61 17.22
C ALA A 23 -0.92 14.40 15.92
N THR A 24 -0.39 13.95 14.80
CA THR A 24 -0.45 14.60 13.48
C THR A 24 -1.06 13.65 12.45
N ILE A 25 -1.89 14.21 11.58
CA ILE A 25 -2.38 13.57 10.36
C ILE A 25 -1.50 14.05 9.22
N VAL A 26 -1.01 13.13 8.40
CA VAL A 26 -0.20 13.41 7.23
C VAL A 26 -0.89 12.81 6.02
N TRP A 27 -0.89 13.55 4.92
CA TRP A 27 -1.40 13.07 3.66
C TRP A 27 -0.64 13.69 2.51
N ARG A 28 -0.90 13.22 1.30
CA ARG A 28 -0.44 13.90 0.11
C ARG A 28 -1.55 14.30 -0.84
N THR A 29 -1.21 15.25 -1.69
CA THR A 29 -1.99 15.61 -2.87
C THR A 29 -1.06 15.70 -4.05
N THR A 30 -1.60 15.45 -5.24
CA THR A 30 -0.83 15.51 -6.47
C THR A 30 -1.39 16.58 -7.38
N ARG A 31 -0.51 17.39 -8.00
CA ARG A 31 -0.89 18.46 -8.93
C ARG A 31 0.00 18.46 -10.16
N ASN A 32 -0.55 18.84 -11.30
CA ASN A 32 0.20 18.96 -12.54
C ASN A 32 0.77 20.38 -12.67
N GLU A 33 2.05 20.49 -12.99
CA GLU A 33 2.74 21.72 -13.38
C GLU A 33 3.32 21.57 -14.80
N SER A 34 3.79 22.67 -15.39
CA SER A 34 4.38 22.67 -16.74
C SER A 34 5.61 21.77 -16.86
N ALA A 35 6.33 21.55 -15.76
CA ALA A 35 7.52 20.71 -15.70
C ALA A 35 7.23 19.23 -15.34
N GLY A 36 5.98 18.88 -15.02
CA GLY A 36 5.60 17.54 -14.62
C GLY A 36 4.64 17.53 -13.42
N GLN A 37 4.50 16.35 -12.82
CA GLN A 37 3.62 16.15 -11.69
C GLN A 37 4.35 16.46 -10.37
N VAL A 38 3.74 17.23 -9.47
CA VAL A 38 4.28 17.56 -8.14
C VAL A 38 3.43 16.89 -7.08
N THR A 39 4.09 16.23 -6.14
CA THR A 39 3.48 15.69 -4.92
C THR A 39 3.70 16.66 -3.78
N ASP A 40 2.63 17.11 -3.17
CA ASP A 40 2.62 17.95 -1.97
C ASP A 40 2.33 17.08 -0.74
N ILE A 41 3.17 17.17 0.28
CA ILE A 41 2.99 16.51 1.58
C ILE A 41 2.43 17.53 2.56
N TRP A 42 1.30 17.20 3.16
CA TRP A 42 0.56 18.06 4.08
C TRP A 42 0.47 17.43 5.46
N THR A 43 0.32 18.30 6.47
CA THR A 43 0.14 17.92 7.87
C THR A 43 -1.03 18.69 8.49
N ALA A 44 -1.70 18.11 9.49
CA ALA A 44 -2.61 18.81 10.38
C ALA A 44 -2.64 18.14 11.77
N PRO A 45 -2.95 18.87 12.86
CA PRO A 45 -3.15 18.27 14.17
C PRO A 45 -4.32 17.27 14.16
N ILE A 46 -4.19 16.13 14.83
CA ILE A 46 -5.27 15.13 14.96
C ILE A 46 -6.49 15.68 15.73
N THR A 47 -6.29 16.72 16.53
CA THR A 47 -7.37 17.42 17.23
C THR A 47 -8.24 18.25 16.28
N GLY A 48 -7.79 18.51 15.06
CA GLY A 48 -8.34 19.49 14.12
C GLY A 48 -7.53 20.79 14.17
N GLY A 49 -7.45 21.49 13.04
CA GLY A 49 -6.66 22.70 12.89
C GLY A 49 -6.35 23.03 11.43
N GLU A 50 -5.53 24.05 11.21
CA GLU A 50 -5.07 24.41 9.86
C GLU A 50 -4.13 23.34 9.29
N ALA A 51 -4.28 23.09 7.99
CA ALA A 51 -3.40 22.21 7.24
C ALA A 51 -2.15 22.97 6.78
N THR A 52 -0.97 22.39 7.04
CA THR A 52 0.31 23.00 6.66
C THR A 52 0.99 22.16 5.58
N LEU A 53 1.36 22.81 4.47
CA LEU A 53 2.22 22.22 3.45
C LEU A 53 3.63 22.06 4.04
N ARG A 54 4.16 20.82 4.03
CA ARG A 54 5.48 20.50 4.57
C ARG A 54 6.54 20.35 3.50
N ALA A 55 6.17 19.81 2.35
CA ALA A 55 7.08 19.67 1.21
C ALA A 55 6.30 19.61 -0.09
N SER A 56 6.93 20.07 -1.16
CA SER A 56 6.54 19.82 -2.54
C SER A 56 7.70 19.14 -3.24
N THR A 57 7.51 17.91 -3.70
CA THR A 57 8.52 17.14 -4.40
C THR A 57 8.05 16.86 -5.83
N PRO A 58 8.87 17.11 -6.86
CA PRO A 58 8.59 16.57 -8.19
C PRO A 58 8.37 15.06 -8.08
N SER A 59 7.30 14.55 -8.67
CA SER A 59 7.10 13.12 -8.85
C SER A 59 8.19 12.68 -9.83
N GLY A 60 8.99 11.68 -9.46
CA GLY A 60 10.18 11.29 -10.21
C GLY A 60 9.85 11.07 -11.67
N GLY A 61 10.66 11.65 -12.56
CA GLY A 61 10.56 11.41 -14.00
C GLY A 61 10.84 9.95 -14.37
N PRO A 62 10.72 9.60 -15.66
CA PRO A 62 11.07 8.27 -16.15
C PRO A 62 12.46 7.84 -15.66
N VAL A 63 12.59 6.56 -15.33
CA VAL A 63 13.82 5.94 -14.81
C VAL A 63 15.00 6.18 -15.76
N ASP A 64 16.05 6.87 -15.29
CA ASP A 64 17.33 7.03 -16.03
C ASP A 64 18.30 5.85 -15.82
N ASP A 65 17.97 4.91 -14.93
CA ASP A 65 18.75 3.68 -14.74
C ASP A 65 18.27 2.56 -15.70
N PRO A 66 19.07 2.20 -16.72
CA PRO A 66 18.71 1.16 -17.67
C PRO A 66 18.61 -0.25 -17.06
N GLU A 67 19.13 -0.49 -15.85
CA GLU A 67 18.98 -1.78 -15.14
C GLU A 67 17.66 -1.88 -14.36
N LEU A 68 17.05 -0.73 -14.01
CA LEU A 68 15.73 -0.62 -13.39
C LEU A 68 14.58 -0.51 -14.41
N LEU A 69 14.85 -0.85 -15.68
CA LEU A 69 13.84 -0.91 -16.74
C LEU A 69 12.73 -1.92 -16.39
N THR A 70 11.63 -1.36 -15.88
CA THR A 70 10.33 -1.98 -15.61
C THR A 70 10.00 -3.13 -16.57
N SER A 71 9.99 -4.36 -16.06
CA SER A 71 9.45 -5.52 -16.77
C SER A 71 7.99 -5.75 -16.36
N SER A 72 7.07 -4.86 -16.73
CA SER A 72 5.65 -5.21 -16.80
C SER A 72 4.84 -4.06 -17.38
N SER A 73 3.89 -4.40 -18.24
CA SER A 73 2.80 -3.62 -18.79
C SER A 73 1.84 -3.01 -17.75
N ALA A 74 2.25 -2.81 -16.49
CA ALA A 74 1.58 -1.91 -15.58
C ALA A 74 1.99 -0.49 -15.99
N LEU A 75 1.10 0.16 -16.74
CA LEU A 75 1.04 1.59 -17.00
C LEU A 75 2.09 2.39 -16.25
N VAL A 76 2.96 3.08 -16.99
CA VAL A 76 3.74 4.24 -16.56
C VAL A 76 2.97 4.99 -15.48
N SER A 77 3.18 4.62 -14.22
CA SER A 77 2.60 5.35 -13.10
C SER A 77 3.46 6.60 -13.05
N THR A 78 2.90 7.73 -13.46
CA THR A 78 3.54 9.04 -13.27
C THR A 78 3.70 9.36 -11.79
N ASP A 79 2.99 8.60 -10.94
CA ASP A 79 3.07 8.69 -9.51
C ASP A 79 4.15 7.74 -8.99
N SER A 80 5.32 8.31 -8.71
CA SER A 80 6.47 7.59 -8.16
C SER A 80 6.39 7.46 -6.64
N PHE A 81 5.32 7.91 -5.98
CA PHE A 81 5.21 7.96 -4.52
C PHE A 81 4.54 6.69 -3.99
N GLU A 82 5.17 6.03 -3.04
CA GLU A 82 4.67 4.79 -2.46
C GLU A 82 4.90 4.76 -0.96
N GLY A 83 3.87 4.40 -0.20
CA GLY A 83 4.00 4.36 1.26
C GLY A 83 3.92 5.74 1.88
N LEU A 84 3.28 5.83 3.03
CA LEU A 84 3.37 6.98 3.92
C LEU A 84 3.32 6.51 5.36
N SER A 85 4.23 7.01 6.18
CA SER A 85 4.26 6.70 7.61
C SER A 85 4.76 7.90 8.40
N VAL A 86 4.34 7.96 9.67
CA VAL A 86 4.83 8.92 10.64
C VAL A 86 5.43 8.13 11.79
N ALA A 87 6.69 8.39 12.10
CA ALA A 87 7.39 7.75 13.20
C ALA A 87 8.34 8.73 13.88
N GLY A 88 8.18 8.84 15.21
CA GLY A 88 8.82 9.89 15.98
C GLY A 88 8.48 11.27 15.40
N ASP A 89 9.51 12.10 15.19
CA ASP A 89 9.35 13.45 14.66
C ASP A 89 9.48 13.53 13.14
N ASN A 90 9.27 12.43 12.41
CA ASN A 90 9.51 12.37 10.97
C ASN A 90 8.35 11.73 10.19
N ILE A 91 8.24 12.18 8.94
CA ILE A 91 7.43 11.61 7.87
C ILE A 91 8.35 10.76 7.00
N TYR A 92 7.91 9.56 6.65
CA TYR A 92 8.60 8.63 5.78
C TYR A 92 7.71 8.20 4.61
N TRP A 93 8.29 8.14 3.43
CA TRP A 93 7.65 7.61 2.23
C TRP A 93 8.72 7.03 1.33
N SER A 94 8.35 6.15 0.41
CA SER A 94 9.25 5.70 -0.63
C SER A 94 8.93 6.35 -1.95
N THR A 95 9.94 6.39 -2.82
CA THR A 95 9.69 6.58 -4.24
C THR A 95 10.22 5.41 -5.04
N THR A 96 9.57 5.13 -6.17
CA THR A 96 9.89 3.98 -7.03
C THR A 96 11.39 3.90 -7.40
N ASN A 97 12.07 5.05 -7.48
CA ASN A 97 13.45 5.13 -7.97
C ASN A 97 14.50 5.52 -6.93
N ALA A 98 14.11 6.13 -5.79
CA ALA A 98 15.08 6.71 -4.85
C ALA A 98 15.14 6.02 -3.48
N GLY A 99 14.26 5.05 -3.22
CA GLY A 99 14.19 4.39 -1.93
C GLY A 99 13.34 5.17 -0.93
N LEU A 100 13.69 5.07 0.36
CA LEU A 100 12.98 5.72 1.46
C LEU A 100 13.46 7.16 1.63
N TRP A 101 12.52 8.08 1.79
CA TRP A 101 12.72 9.49 2.11
C TRP A 101 12.30 9.77 3.54
N ARG A 102 12.91 10.81 4.12
CA ARG A 102 12.61 11.33 5.46
C ARG A 102 12.40 12.83 5.40
N LEU A 103 11.39 13.31 6.11
CA LEU A 103 11.10 14.73 6.32
C LEU A 103 10.74 14.99 7.78
N PRO A 104 11.43 15.90 8.48
CA PRO A 104 11.01 16.33 9.82
C PRO A 104 9.59 16.91 9.83
N LEU A 105 8.78 16.50 10.81
CA LEU A 105 7.41 16.98 10.99
C LEU A 105 7.35 18.49 11.22
N THR A 106 8.41 19.08 11.78
CA THR A 106 8.50 20.50 12.11
C THR A 106 9.79 21.12 11.56
N GLY A 107 9.84 22.46 11.51
CA GLY A 107 10.98 23.21 10.98
C GLY A 107 11.01 23.30 9.44
N ASP A 108 12.12 23.82 8.91
CA ASP A 108 12.29 24.11 7.47
C ASP A 108 13.30 23.17 6.79
N THR A 109 13.69 22.08 7.45
CA THR A 109 14.61 21.09 6.89
C THR A 109 13.95 20.39 5.68
N PRO A 110 14.58 20.39 4.50
CA PRO A 110 14.01 19.75 3.32
C PRO A 110 13.99 18.22 3.44
N PRO A 111 13.16 17.54 2.64
CA PRO A 111 13.24 16.09 2.45
C PRO A 111 14.66 15.61 2.15
N ALA A 112 15.07 14.51 2.76
CA ALA A 112 16.34 13.85 2.48
C ALA A 112 16.15 12.35 2.25
N PRO A 113 16.89 11.73 1.31
CA PRO A 113 16.88 10.29 1.15
C PRO A 113 17.52 9.61 2.37
N VAL A 114 17.00 8.45 2.74
CA VAL A 114 17.61 7.56 3.73
C VAL A 114 18.67 6.72 3.01
N PRO A 115 19.95 6.77 3.44
CA PRO A 115 21.03 6.03 2.78
C PRO A 115 20.75 4.53 2.65
N GLU A 116 21.28 3.91 1.61
CA GLU A 116 21.23 2.44 1.39
C GLU A 116 19.81 1.84 1.22
N THR A 117 18.82 2.68 0.91
CA THR A 117 17.43 2.23 0.69
C THR A 117 17.00 2.22 -0.78
N ALA A 118 17.91 2.46 -1.72
CA ALA A 118 17.60 2.44 -3.15
C ALA A 118 17.00 1.08 -3.58
N GLY A 119 15.90 1.13 -4.33
CA GLY A 119 15.14 -0.05 -4.76
C GLY A 119 14.32 -0.74 -3.65
N TYR A 120 14.30 -0.18 -2.44
CA TYR A 120 13.39 -0.61 -1.38
C TYR A 120 12.20 0.35 -1.27
N HIS A 121 11.06 -0.22 -0.88
CA HIS A 121 9.82 0.50 -0.70
C HIS A 121 9.29 0.30 0.72
N LEU A 122 8.60 1.31 1.22
CA LEU A 122 8.05 1.33 2.56
C LEU A 122 6.87 0.35 2.67
N LEU A 123 7.04 -0.68 3.49
CA LEU A 123 5.93 -1.54 3.90
C LEU A 123 5.20 -0.92 5.08
N SER A 124 5.93 -0.69 6.16
CA SER A 124 5.49 -0.03 7.39
C SER A 124 6.74 0.35 8.17
N TYR A 125 6.95 1.63 8.46
CA TYR A 125 8.18 2.05 9.16
C TYR A 125 8.36 1.28 10.49
N PRO A 126 9.57 0.79 10.82
CA PRO A 126 10.86 0.97 10.11
C PRO A 126 11.16 -0.11 9.04
N TRP A 127 10.19 -0.92 8.65
CA TRP A 127 10.36 -2.00 7.69
C TRP A 127 10.13 -1.54 6.25
N ILE A 128 11.17 -1.74 5.45
CA ILE A 128 11.15 -1.60 3.99
C ILE A 128 11.38 -2.97 3.35
N GLY A 129 10.95 -3.15 2.12
CA GLY A 129 11.26 -4.35 1.35
C GLY A 129 11.30 -4.05 -0.13
N LYS A 130 11.78 -5.00 -0.93
CA LYS A 130 11.76 -4.87 -2.39
C LYS A 130 10.38 -5.33 -2.88
N PRO A 131 9.54 -4.44 -3.45
CA PRO A 131 8.35 -4.88 -4.13
C PRO A 131 8.80 -5.39 -5.48
N ASP A 132 8.76 -6.70 -5.55
CA ASP A 132 9.14 -7.53 -6.67
C ASP A 132 8.38 -7.28 -7.99
N LEU A 133 7.51 -6.26 -8.03
CA LEU A 133 6.72 -5.80 -9.18
C LEU A 133 7.25 -4.54 -9.87
N PHE A 134 8.09 -3.71 -9.22
CA PHE A 134 8.39 -2.35 -9.70
C PHE A 134 9.85 -2.03 -10.01
N GLY A 135 10.79 -2.97 -9.82
CA GLY A 135 12.20 -2.69 -10.07
C GLY A 135 13.11 -3.91 -9.99
N ARG A 136 12.97 -4.84 -10.95
CA ARG A 136 13.93 -5.93 -11.10
C ARG A 136 14.78 -5.75 -12.36
N PRO A 137 16.08 -6.09 -12.28
CA PRO A 137 16.80 -6.53 -13.46
C PRO A 137 16.08 -7.75 -14.05
N LYS A 138 15.86 -7.78 -15.37
CA LYS A 138 15.14 -8.84 -16.11
C LYS A 138 15.61 -10.29 -15.86
N ARG A 139 16.71 -10.49 -15.13
CA ARG A 139 17.41 -11.78 -14.95
C ARG A 139 17.21 -12.43 -13.59
N GLU A 140 16.56 -11.77 -12.63
CA GLU A 140 16.29 -12.38 -11.32
C GLU A 140 15.04 -13.25 -11.35
N ALA A 141 15.11 -14.40 -10.66
CA ALA A 141 13.98 -15.30 -10.51
C ALA A 141 12.84 -14.61 -9.74
N PRO A 142 11.59 -14.78 -10.17
CA PRO A 142 10.44 -14.17 -9.51
C PRO A 142 10.30 -14.65 -8.06
N ALA A 143 9.90 -13.74 -7.20
CA ALA A 143 9.84 -13.85 -5.76
C ALA A 143 8.65 -13.02 -5.21
N PRO A 144 8.25 -13.21 -3.95
CA PRO A 144 7.09 -12.54 -3.39
C PRO A 144 7.29 -11.04 -3.19
N VAL A 145 6.23 -10.27 -3.41
CA VAL A 145 6.17 -8.85 -3.02
C VAL A 145 6.37 -8.75 -1.52
N PHE A 146 7.37 -7.96 -1.08
CA PHE A 146 7.76 -7.85 0.33
C PHE A 146 8.19 -9.19 0.98
N GLY A 147 8.62 -10.17 0.16
CA GLY A 147 9.15 -11.45 0.63
C GLY A 147 10.46 -11.34 1.40
N LYS A 148 11.20 -10.23 1.22
CA LYS A 148 12.35 -9.84 2.03
C LYS A 148 12.14 -8.45 2.59
N LEU A 149 12.41 -8.29 3.87
CA LEU A 149 12.33 -7.02 4.57
C LEU A 149 13.66 -6.66 5.21
N LEU A 150 13.90 -5.36 5.33
CA LEU A 150 14.99 -4.72 6.04
C LEU A 150 14.38 -3.70 7.01
N ASN A 151 14.80 -3.75 8.27
CA ASN A 151 14.54 -2.70 9.25
C ASN A 151 15.61 -1.63 9.07
N VAL A 152 15.21 -0.42 8.67
CA VAL A 152 16.15 0.68 8.38
C VAL A 152 16.84 1.25 9.61
N GLU A 153 16.28 1.05 10.80
CA GLU A 153 16.87 1.54 12.05
C GLU A 153 17.89 0.57 12.62
N THR A 154 17.66 -0.74 12.49
CA THR A 154 18.46 -1.77 13.16
C THR A 154 19.31 -2.61 12.21
N GLY A 155 19.04 -2.58 10.90
CA GLY A 155 19.65 -3.49 9.93
C GLY A 155 19.10 -4.93 10.00
N GLU A 156 18.13 -5.22 10.86
CA GLU A 156 17.49 -6.54 10.94
C GLU A 156 16.84 -6.89 9.60
N THR A 157 17.01 -8.13 9.14
CA THR A 157 16.36 -8.62 7.92
C THR A 157 15.36 -9.73 8.22
N ARG A 158 14.28 -9.79 7.45
CA ARG A 158 13.26 -10.85 7.55
C ARG A 158 12.92 -11.42 6.19
N THR A 159 13.08 -12.73 6.03
CA THR A 159 12.70 -13.45 4.81
C THR A 159 11.45 -14.28 5.08
N ALA A 160 10.47 -14.20 4.17
CA ALA A 160 9.27 -15.01 4.23
C ALA A 160 9.55 -16.44 3.76
N ALA A 161 9.04 -17.42 4.51
CA ALA A 161 9.05 -18.82 4.12
C ALA A 161 7.84 -19.12 3.23
N VAL A 162 7.95 -18.79 1.94
CA VAL A 162 6.93 -19.10 0.93
C VAL A 162 7.31 -20.36 0.13
N PRO A 163 6.36 -21.06 -0.48
CA PRO A 163 6.69 -22.14 -1.41
C PRO A 163 7.53 -21.64 -2.61
N PRO A 164 8.36 -22.50 -3.23
CA PRO A 164 9.08 -22.13 -4.45
C PRO A 164 8.12 -21.81 -5.60
N ASP A 165 8.58 -21.02 -6.57
CA ASP A 165 7.86 -20.62 -7.79
C ASP A 165 6.58 -19.80 -7.58
N THR A 166 6.39 -19.23 -6.38
CA THR A 166 5.21 -18.43 -6.05
C THR A 166 5.38 -16.94 -6.33
N GLN A 167 5.31 -16.59 -7.61
CA GLN A 167 5.52 -15.22 -8.12
C GLN A 167 4.40 -14.23 -7.74
N SER A 168 3.23 -14.75 -7.37
CA SER A 168 2.03 -13.97 -7.07
C SER A 168 1.80 -13.76 -5.57
N TRP A 169 2.76 -14.16 -4.74
CA TRP A 169 2.64 -13.97 -3.30
C TRP A 169 2.96 -12.54 -2.89
N THR A 170 2.22 -12.07 -1.90
CA THR A 170 2.42 -10.78 -1.24
C THR A 170 2.58 -11.03 0.26
N CYS A 171 3.47 -10.28 0.90
CA CYS A 171 3.73 -10.43 2.33
C CYS A 171 3.61 -9.09 3.07
N GLY A 172 3.00 -9.13 4.24
CA GLY A 172 3.09 -8.12 5.27
C GLY A 172 4.25 -8.40 6.24
N LEU A 173 4.17 -7.83 7.43
CA LEU A 173 5.19 -7.97 8.48
C LEU A 173 5.19 -9.38 9.09
N THR A 174 4.00 -9.93 9.35
CA THR A 174 3.84 -11.22 10.02
C THR A 174 3.09 -12.24 9.19
N ARG A 175 2.46 -11.85 8.06
CA ARG A 175 1.68 -12.77 7.23
C ARG A 175 2.01 -12.66 5.75
N CYS A 176 1.77 -13.73 5.03
CA CYS A 176 1.85 -13.79 3.57
C CYS A 176 0.55 -14.35 3.01
N MET A 177 0.32 -14.07 1.73
CA MET A 177 -0.84 -14.54 1.01
C MET A 177 -0.53 -14.72 -0.47
N GLY A 178 -1.09 -15.76 -1.06
CA GLY A 178 -1.01 -16.05 -2.48
C GLY A 178 -1.58 -17.43 -2.80
N PRO A 179 -1.59 -17.85 -4.07
CA PRO A 179 -2.07 -19.17 -4.46
C PRO A 179 -1.01 -20.25 -4.21
N LEU A 180 -1.42 -21.48 -3.91
CA LEU A 180 -0.51 -22.64 -3.98
C LEU A 180 -0.34 -23.11 -5.43
N PRO A 181 0.80 -23.72 -5.79
CA PRO A 181 0.99 -24.33 -7.10
C PRO A 181 -0.14 -25.31 -7.44
N GLY A 182 -0.83 -25.09 -8.55
CA GLY A 182 -1.94 -25.93 -9.00
C GLY A 182 -3.28 -25.67 -8.29
N ASP A 183 -3.31 -24.80 -7.27
CA ASP A 183 -4.53 -24.36 -6.61
C ASP A 183 -5.05 -23.05 -7.23
N LYS A 184 -6.37 -22.89 -7.22
CA LYS A 184 -7.07 -21.69 -7.71
C LYS A 184 -7.63 -20.85 -6.57
N ASP A 185 -7.58 -21.38 -5.35
CA ASP A 185 -7.97 -20.68 -4.14
C ASP A 185 -6.76 -19.97 -3.52
N GLY A 186 -7.03 -18.84 -2.89
CA GLY A 186 -6.04 -18.13 -2.11
C GLY A 186 -5.65 -18.91 -0.88
N ILE A 187 -4.40 -18.78 -0.44
CA ILE A 187 -3.93 -19.21 0.86
C ILE A 187 -3.37 -18.00 1.59
N THR A 188 -3.52 -17.98 2.90
CA THR A 188 -2.76 -17.09 3.78
C THR A 188 -2.04 -17.89 4.85
N GLN A 189 -0.87 -17.42 5.27
CA GLN A 189 -0.04 -18.06 6.30
C GLN A 189 0.74 -17.01 7.08
N SER A 190 1.30 -17.39 8.22
CA SER A 190 2.35 -16.62 8.88
C SER A 190 3.58 -16.51 7.98
N ARG A 191 4.38 -15.47 8.20
CA ARG A 191 5.60 -15.18 7.43
C ARG A 191 6.65 -16.28 7.56
N ASP A 192 6.66 -17.00 8.67
CA ASP A 192 7.53 -18.16 8.92
C ASP A 192 7.00 -19.47 8.28
N GLY A 193 5.88 -19.42 7.56
CA GLY A 193 5.26 -20.58 6.92
C GLY A 193 4.25 -21.32 7.79
N SER A 194 4.09 -20.94 9.06
CA SER A 194 3.13 -21.55 9.97
C SER A 194 1.70 -21.01 9.76
N ALA A 195 0.73 -21.58 10.49
CA ALA A 195 -0.66 -21.10 10.55
C ALA A 195 -1.33 -20.89 9.18
N GLN A 196 -1.06 -21.79 8.23
CA GLN A 196 -1.66 -21.77 6.90
C GLN A 196 -3.19 -21.93 6.97
N ARG A 197 -3.90 -21.14 6.16
CA ARG A 197 -5.35 -21.15 6.02
C ARG A 197 -5.75 -20.98 4.55
N SER A 198 -6.76 -21.74 4.13
CA SER A 198 -7.37 -21.58 2.81
C SER A 198 -8.38 -20.43 2.79
N LEU A 199 -8.40 -19.70 1.69
CA LEU A 199 -9.32 -18.62 1.33
C LEU A 199 -10.15 -19.10 0.13
N PRO A 200 -11.17 -19.94 0.37
CA PRO A 200 -11.87 -20.66 -0.69
C PRO A 200 -12.56 -19.69 -1.64
N SER A 201 -12.41 -19.93 -2.95
CA SER A 201 -12.98 -19.11 -4.02
C SER A 201 -12.51 -17.65 -4.05
N MET A 202 -11.45 -17.29 -3.33
CA MET A 202 -10.90 -15.94 -3.31
C MET A 202 -9.66 -15.86 -4.20
N ASP A 203 -9.63 -14.84 -5.05
CA ASP A 203 -8.48 -14.52 -5.89
C ASP A 203 -7.53 -13.58 -5.15
N THR A 204 -6.27 -14.00 -5.02
CA THR A 204 -5.18 -13.24 -4.38
C THR A 204 -4.28 -12.55 -5.40
N ALA A 205 -4.60 -12.61 -6.70
CA ALA A 205 -3.88 -11.85 -7.71
C ALA A 205 -3.95 -10.36 -7.39
N SER A 206 -2.78 -9.71 -7.32
CA SER A 206 -2.63 -8.29 -6.97
C SER A 206 -3.15 -7.92 -5.58
N ALA A 207 -3.23 -8.88 -4.65
CA ALA A 207 -3.68 -8.60 -3.30
C ALA A 207 -2.70 -7.69 -2.52
N THR A 208 -3.25 -6.93 -1.60
CA THR A 208 -2.52 -6.08 -0.65
C THR A 208 -2.88 -6.50 0.77
N ILE A 209 -1.91 -6.49 1.67
CA ILE A 209 -2.12 -6.77 3.10
C ILE A 209 -2.00 -5.46 3.85
N ALA A 210 -3.14 -4.90 4.26
CA ALA A 210 -3.22 -3.69 5.08
C ALA A 210 -3.23 -4.03 6.57
N GLN A 211 -2.55 -3.23 7.38
CA GLN A 211 -2.41 -3.44 8.84
C GLN A 211 -1.94 -4.86 9.20
N ASP A 212 -1.22 -5.52 8.28
CA ASP A 212 -0.76 -6.90 8.42
C ASP A 212 -1.86 -7.94 8.71
N ARG A 213 -3.13 -7.57 8.50
CA ARG A 213 -4.30 -8.35 8.91
C ARG A 213 -5.39 -8.41 7.85
N PHE A 214 -5.61 -7.33 7.11
CA PHE A 214 -6.76 -7.23 6.21
C PHE A 214 -6.37 -7.25 4.74
N SER A 215 -7.19 -7.89 3.92
CA SER A 215 -7.10 -7.76 2.47
C SER A 215 -8.46 -7.61 1.82
N VAL A 216 -8.49 -6.97 0.66
CA VAL A 216 -9.70 -6.83 -0.15
C VAL A 216 -9.56 -7.75 -1.35
N LEU A 217 -10.34 -8.82 -1.36
CA LEU A 217 -10.23 -9.89 -2.35
C LEU A 217 -11.49 -9.98 -3.21
N ARG A 218 -11.31 -10.49 -4.43
CA ARG A 218 -12.43 -10.87 -5.29
C ARG A 218 -12.85 -12.29 -4.96
N MET A 219 -14.13 -12.48 -4.69
CA MET A 219 -14.72 -13.80 -4.51
C MET A 219 -15.38 -14.26 -5.80
N HIS A 220 -15.10 -15.48 -6.23
CA HIS A 220 -15.57 -16.08 -7.47
C HIS A 220 -16.63 -17.17 -7.21
N GLY A 221 -17.57 -17.31 -8.14
CA GLY A 221 -18.51 -18.41 -8.16
C GLY A 221 -17.94 -19.68 -8.79
N LYS A 222 -18.74 -20.74 -8.83
CA LYS A 222 -18.37 -22.02 -9.47
C LYS A 222 -18.01 -21.87 -10.95
N ASP A 223 -18.60 -20.91 -11.65
CA ASP A 223 -18.31 -20.57 -13.05
C ASP A 223 -17.14 -19.59 -13.22
N ARG A 224 -16.37 -19.34 -12.15
CA ARG A 224 -15.25 -18.39 -12.06
C ARG A 224 -15.63 -16.94 -12.34
N LYS A 225 -16.92 -16.60 -12.41
CA LYS A 225 -17.32 -15.19 -12.46
C LYS A 225 -17.17 -14.56 -11.08
N ALA A 226 -16.64 -13.34 -11.05
CA ALA A 226 -16.62 -12.54 -9.82
C ALA A 226 -18.06 -12.34 -9.32
N LEU A 227 -18.29 -12.72 -8.06
CA LEU A 227 -19.58 -12.59 -7.36
C LEU A 227 -19.60 -11.37 -6.46
N ALA A 228 -18.49 -11.12 -5.77
CA ALA A 228 -18.39 -10.07 -4.76
C ALA A 228 -16.95 -9.59 -4.57
N VAL A 229 -16.82 -8.44 -3.90
CA VAL A 229 -15.57 -8.01 -3.28
C VAL A 229 -15.75 -8.10 -1.76
N VAL A 230 -14.80 -8.73 -1.09
CA VAL A 230 -14.85 -8.97 0.36
C VAL A 230 -13.61 -8.38 1.04
N LEU A 231 -13.81 -7.78 2.20
CA LEU A 231 -12.75 -7.53 3.17
C LEU A 231 -12.56 -8.82 3.96
N VAL A 232 -11.33 -9.33 3.97
CA VAL A 232 -10.95 -10.57 4.63
C VAL A 232 -10.04 -10.23 5.80
N ASP A 233 -10.40 -10.66 7.00
CA ASP A 233 -9.46 -10.78 8.10
C ASP A 233 -8.62 -12.04 7.85
N LEU A 234 -7.36 -11.85 7.49
CA LEU A 234 -6.48 -12.93 7.11
C LEU A 234 -6.13 -13.82 8.32
N GLN A 235 -6.17 -13.29 9.55
CA GLN A 235 -5.88 -14.03 10.78
C GLN A 235 -7.01 -15.01 11.12
N THR A 236 -8.25 -14.53 11.14
CA THR A 236 -9.42 -15.34 11.50
C THR A 236 -10.01 -16.10 10.29
N GLY A 237 -9.85 -15.55 9.09
CA GLY A 237 -10.53 -15.98 7.87
C GLY A 237 -11.94 -15.40 7.73
N GLU A 238 -12.37 -14.55 8.66
CA GLU A 238 -13.68 -13.90 8.58
C GLU A 238 -13.76 -12.94 7.40
N THR A 239 -14.95 -12.81 6.83
CA THR A 239 -15.17 -11.97 5.66
C THR A 239 -16.34 -11.03 5.87
N GLY A 240 -16.15 -9.78 5.48
CA GLY A 240 -17.18 -8.76 5.38
C GLY A 240 -17.37 -8.37 3.92
N LEU A 241 -18.62 -8.30 3.47
CA LEU A 241 -18.93 -7.85 2.12
C LEU A 241 -18.64 -6.34 1.98
N VAL A 242 -17.88 -5.95 0.95
CA VAL A 242 -17.58 -4.54 0.64
C VAL A 242 -18.10 -4.07 -0.72
N GLY A 243 -18.71 -4.96 -1.52
CA GLY A 243 -19.43 -4.58 -2.74
C GLY A 243 -20.13 -5.74 -3.45
N HIS A 244 -21.29 -5.46 -4.06
CA HIS A 244 -22.11 -6.39 -4.85
C HIS A 244 -22.13 -6.04 -6.34
N ARG A 245 -22.21 -7.09 -7.18
CA ARG A 245 -22.29 -7.01 -8.64
C ARG A 245 -23.63 -6.51 -9.21
N ASP A 246 -24.68 -6.32 -8.42
CA ASP A 246 -26.02 -5.99 -8.95
C ASP A 246 -26.16 -4.56 -9.51
N THR A 247 -25.06 -3.84 -9.75
CA THR A 247 -25.05 -2.62 -10.57
C THR A 247 -24.15 -2.79 -11.80
N PRO A 248 -24.52 -2.22 -12.97
CA PRO A 248 -23.74 -2.32 -14.22
C PRO A 248 -22.27 -1.82 -14.13
N THR A 249 -21.92 -1.13 -13.05
CA THR A 249 -20.59 -0.59 -12.70
C THR A 249 -19.98 -1.23 -11.43
N GLY A 250 -20.58 -2.31 -10.93
CA GLY A 250 -20.63 -2.71 -9.51
C GLY A 250 -19.43 -3.40 -8.86
N LEU A 251 -18.21 -3.29 -9.40
CA LEU A 251 -17.03 -3.60 -8.59
C LEU A 251 -16.52 -2.30 -8.00
N ALA A 252 -16.73 -2.13 -6.70
CA ALA A 252 -16.24 -0.97 -5.98
C ALA A 252 -14.74 -0.82 -6.25
N ARG A 253 -14.35 0.30 -6.89
CA ARG A 253 -12.94 0.67 -7.01
C ARG A 253 -12.45 0.93 -5.60
N HIS A 254 -11.64 0.02 -5.11
CA HIS A 254 -11.05 0.09 -3.80
C HIS A 254 -9.65 0.66 -3.91
N THR A 255 -9.28 1.45 -2.92
CA THR A 255 -7.88 1.78 -2.66
C THR A 255 -7.54 1.19 -1.31
N LEU A 256 -6.68 0.17 -1.32
CA LEU A 256 -6.08 -0.41 -0.13
C LEU A 256 -4.58 -0.43 -0.36
N THR A 257 -3.82 0.19 0.53
CA THR A 257 -2.35 0.15 0.52
C THR A 257 -1.86 -0.57 1.76
N HIS A 258 -0.65 -1.13 1.73
CA HIS A 258 -0.12 -1.94 2.83
C HIS A 258 -0.07 -1.21 4.19
N HIS A 259 0.11 0.10 4.13
CA HIS A 259 0.30 0.99 5.28
C HIS A 259 -0.99 1.71 5.70
N SER A 260 -2.09 1.55 4.95
CA SER A 260 -3.34 2.24 5.27
C SER A 260 -4.03 1.59 6.46
N ASP A 261 -4.50 2.40 7.41
CA ASP A 261 -5.49 2.04 8.43
C ASP A 261 -6.93 2.27 7.94
N LEU A 262 -7.08 2.86 6.75
CA LEU A 262 -8.36 3.13 6.13
C LEU A 262 -8.57 2.29 4.87
N TYR A 263 -9.78 1.82 4.68
CA TYR A 263 -10.27 1.29 3.43
C TYR A 263 -11.36 2.21 2.90
N SER A 264 -11.32 2.54 1.60
CA SER A 264 -12.38 3.34 1.00
C SER A 264 -12.86 2.78 -0.32
N TYR A 265 -14.13 3.01 -0.60
CA TYR A 265 -14.77 2.61 -1.84
C TYR A 265 -15.98 3.48 -2.15
N SER A 266 -16.31 3.60 -3.43
CA SER A 266 -17.51 4.32 -3.86
C SER A 266 -18.72 3.39 -3.93
N LEU A 267 -19.84 3.82 -3.34
CA LEU A 267 -21.13 3.13 -3.40
C LEU A 267 -22.25 4.17 -3.58
N ASN A 268 -23.04 4.05 -4.65
CA ASN A 268 -24.18 4.93 -4.93
C ASN A 268 -23.84 6.44 -4.82
N ASN A 269 -22.77 6.88 -5.49
CA ASN A 269 -22.22 8.24 -5.45
C ASN A 269 -21.77 8.74 -4.05
N LYS A 270 -21.58 7.84 -3.08
CA LYS A 270 -20.99 8.14 -1.77
C LYS A 270 -19.62 7.48 -1.66
N LEU A 271 -18.67 8.19 -1.06
CA LEU A 271 -17.42 7.58 -0.61
C LEU A 271 -17.65 6.98 0.78
N ILE A 272 -17.49 5.67 0.88
CA ILE A 272 -17.49 4.95 2.15
C ILE A 272 -16.04 4.85 2.60
N VAL A 273 -15.78 5.19 3.86
CA VAL A 273 -14.46 5.08 4.50
C VAL A 273 -14.62 4.21 5.75
N ILE A 274 -13.81 3.16 5.85
CA ILE A 274 -13.79 2.21 6.96
C ILE A 274 -12.46 2.36 7.69
N ASP A 275 -12.50 2.59 9.01
CA ASP A 275 -11.32 2.48 9.87
C ASP A 275 -11.11 1.02 10.26
N LEU A 276 -10.04 0.42 9.74
CA LEU A 276 -9.72 -0.99 9.94
C LEU A 276 -9.34 -1.29 11.40
N ARG A 277 -8.91 -0.30 12.19
CA ARG A 277 -8.56 -0.49 13.60
C ARG A 277 -9.78 -0.66 14.50
N ALA A 278 -10.95 -0.24 14.04
CA ALA A 278 -12.20 -0.39 14.77
C ALA A 278 -12.80 -1.80 14.64
N ILE A 279 -12.18 -2.68 13.84
CA ILE A 279 -12.60 -4.07 13.65
C ILE A 279 -11.83 -4.96 14.64
N HIS A 280 -12.55 -5.49 15.62
CA HIS A 280 -12.02 -6.37 16.67
C HIS A 280 -12.29 -7.83 16.34
#